data_AF-A0A9N7N3P8-F1
#
_entry.id   AF-A0A9N7N3P8-F1
#
_cell.length_a   1.000
_cell.length_b   1.000
_cell.length_c   1.000
_cell.angle_alpha   90.00
_cell.angle_beta   90.00
_cell.angle_gamma   90.00
#
_symmetry.space_group_name_H-M   'P 1'
#
loop_
_entity.id
_entity.type
_entity.pdbx_description
1 polymer ?
#
loop_
_entity_poly.entity_id
_entity_poly.type
_entity_poly.pdbx_seq_one_letter_code
_entity_poly.pdbx_strand_id
1 'polypeptide(L)'
;MEGVLHGGGGGGEGTSFRDCLALATKNPYILRLAFSAGIGRLLFGYDTVSTALAGAIIGAAVGGWFNDRYGRRTAILVADFLFFAGSVLMAAAPGPAVLIVGRVFVGGGVGMASMTSPLYISEASPAKVRGALNRAEKPKPKQSSEKSTLPKKSNPRWKPFATPSKKTRPKKKTTLMQLVRTKNTVRRALFAGVGLQIFQQFVGINTVMYYSPTIVQLAGFASNQTALLLSLVTAGLNAFGSIVSVYFIDRTGRKKLLIVSLCGVVVSLGVLSGIFHETTVRAPAVSAVETMSNSFGSYACPDYRLAGRHSSDWDCTTCLKASSGCGFCSSSTSKLFPGACLMSNDTVKGLCHGEHREWYTRGCPSSFGWVALIGLALYIIFFSPGMGTVPWVVNSEIYPLRFRGVGGGIAATASLFFVLVCVPETKGLPIEEVEKMLETRSLHFKFWKKRGASMKGGDEV
;
A
#
# COMPACT_ATOMS: atom_id res chain seq x y z
N MET A 1 -35.33 -10.41 29.94
CA MET A 1 -35.72 -11.82 30.03
C MET A 1 -34.92 -12.58 28.98
N GLU A 2 -33.90 -13.29 29.46
CA GLU A 2 -33.22 -14.52 28.97
C GLU A 2 -33.03 -14.76 27.45
N GLY A 3 -31.90 -15.27 26.94
CA GLY A 3 -30.78 -16.03 27.54
C GLY A 3 -29.44 -15.63 26.90
N VAL A 4 -28.29 -15.74 27.58
CA VAL A 4 -27.59 -16.96 28.00
C VAL A 4 -27.31 -17.91 26.83
N LEU A 5 -26.08 -17.86 26.33
CA LEU A 5 -25.40 -19.02 25.72
C LEU A 5 -23.96 -19.05 26.23
N HIS A 6 -23.75 -19.84 27.29
CA HIS A 6 -22.48 -20.51 27.54
C HIS A 6 -22.44 -21.79 26.71
N GLY A 7 -21.27 -22.12 26.15
CA GLY A 7 -21.01 -23.43 25.55
C GLY A 7 -19.65 -23.47 24.86
N GLY A 8 -18.65 -23.99 25.55
CA GLY A 8 -17.33 -24.30 24.97
C GLY A 8 -17.34 -25.55 24.09
N GLY A 9 -16.22 -25.78 23.41
CA GLY A 9 -15.92 -27.05 22.75
C GLY A 9 -15.55 -26.87 21.28
N GLY A 10 -14.36 -27.37 20.93
CA GLY A 10 -13.68 -27.15 19.64
C GLY A 10 -14.50 -27.51 18.40
N GLY A 11 -14.28 -26.74 17.34
CA GLY A 11 -14.94 -26.97 16.05
C GLY A 11 -14.65 -25.92 14.99
N GLY A 12 -13.48 -26.00 14.38
CA GLY A 12 -13.27 -25.60 12.98
C GLY A 12 -12.87 -24.15 12.70
N GLU A 13 -11.59 -23.93 12.39
CA GLU A 13 -11.03 -22.72 11.76
C GLU A 13 -11.76 -22.24 10.48
N GLY A 14 -12.67 -23.05 9.91
CA GLY A 14 -13.38 -22.74 8.66
C GLY A 14 -14.66 -21.90 8.80
N THR A 15 -15.25 -21.78 9.98
CA THR A 15 -16.52 -21.05 10.21
C THR A 15 -16.30 -19.55 10.39
N SER A 16 -15.29 -19.17 11.18
CA SER A 16 -14.97 -17.76 11.47
C SER A 16 -14.52 -16.98 10.22
N PHE A 17 -13.78 -17.60 9.30
CA PHE A 17 -13.39 -16.96 8.04
C PHE A 17 -14.60 -16.71 7.11
N ARG A 18 -15.54 -17.66 7.06
CA ARG A 18 -16.79 -17.51 6.29
C ARG A 18 -17.67 -16.45 6.90
N ASP A 19 -17.74 -16.35 8.22
CA ASP A 19 -18.50 -15.32 8.92
C ASP A 19 -17.89 -13.93 8.74
N CYS A 20 -16.56 -13.81 8.73
CA CYS A 20 -15.85 -12.57 8.43
C CYS A 20 -16.04 -12.13 6.96
N LEU A 21 -15.95 -13.08 6.01
CA LEU A 21 -16.21 -12.83 4.59
C LEU A 21 -17.69 -12.49 4.32
N ALA A 22 -18.61 -13.12 5.06
CA ALA A 22 -20.04 -12.84 5.04
C ALA A 22 -20.35 -11.47 5.68
N LEU A 23 -19.66 -11.07 6.74
CA LEU A 23 -19.76 -9.73 7.34
C LEU A 23 -19.25 -8.66 6.37
N ALA A 24 -18.10 -8.89 5.73
CA ALA A 24 -17.51 -7.98 4.75
C ALA A 24 -18.38 -7.80 3.49
N THR A 25 -19.11 -8.85 3.08
CA THR A 25 -20.04 -8.79 1.94
C THR A 25 -21.43 -8.27 2.32
N LYS A 26 -21.91 -8.49 3.56
CA LYS A 26 -23.21 -7.99 4.04
C LYS A 26 -23.17 -6.56 4.56
N ASN A 27 -22.03 -6.09 5.08
CA ASN A 27 -21.81 -4.71 5.53
C ASN A 27 -20.82 -3.98 4.60
N PRO A 28 -21.28 -3.34 3.50
CA PRO A 28 -20.44 -2.48 2.68
C PRO A 28 -20.03 -1.18 3.41
N TYR A 29 -20.23 -1.11 4.73
CA TYR A 29 -19.96 0.07 5.55
C TYR A 29 -18.47 0.43 5.51
N ILE A 30 -17.56 -0.53 5.63
CA ILE A 30 -16.11 -0.30 5.56
C ILE A 30 -15.68 0.22 4.18
N LEU A 31 -16.21 -0.38 3.10
CA LEU A 31 -15.87 0.05 1.74
C LEU A 31 -16.50 1.42 1.41
N ARG A 32 -17.72 1.68 1.90
CA ARG A 32 -18.39 2.98 1.82
C ARG A 32 -17.66 4.04 2.64
N LEU A 33 -17.16 3.69 3.82
CA LEU A 33 -16.40 4.57 4.70
C LEU A 33 -15.02 4.88 4.10
N ALA A 34 -14.33 3.88 3.54
CA ALA A 34 -13.07 4.12 2.81
C ALA A 34 -13.29 5.00 1.58
N PHE A 35 -14.36 4.76 0.81
CA PHE A 35 -14.70 5.57 -0.37
C PHE A 35 -15.16 6.99 0.02
N SER A 36 -15.98 7.14 1.06
CA SER A 36 -16.44 8.45 1.55
C SER A 36 -15.33 9.23 2.26
N ALA A 37 -14.42 8.55 2.98
CA ALA A 37 -13.24 9.15 3.57
C ALA A 37 -12.19 9.52 2.51
N GLY A 38 -12.03 8.72 1.46
CA GLY A 38 -11.16 9.02 0.32
C GLY A 38 -11.67 10.23 -0.47
N ILE A 39 -12.95 10.25 -0.82
CA ILE A 39 -13.60 11.38 -1.51
C ILE A 39 -13.67 12.61 -0.60
N GLY A 40 -14.00 12.42 0.67
CA GLY A 40 -14.03 13.48 1.69
C GLY A 40 -12.66 14.14 1.86
N ARG A 41 -11.56 13.37 1.80
CA ARG A 41 -10.19 13.90 1.80
C ARG A 41 -9.83 14.65 0.52
N LEU A 42 -10.29 14.20 -0.64
CA LEU A 42 -10.05 14.88 -1.92
C LEU A 42 -10.82 16.22 -2.00
N LEU A 43 -12.03 16.28 -1.43
CA LEU A 43 -12.89 17.46 -1.49
C LEU A 43 -12.70 18.44 -0.33
N PHE A 44 -12.32 17.97 0.86
CA PHE A 44 -12.33 18.77 2.10
C PHE A 44 -11.08 18.61 3.00
N GLY A 45 -10.14 17.70 2.67
CA GLY A 45 -9.01 17.35 3.54
C GLY A 45 -7.76 18.20 3.30
N TYR A 46 -7.42 19.08 4.25
CA TYR A 46 -6.15 19.83 4.34
C TYR A 46 -4.93 18.93 4.69
N ASP A 47 -4.93 17.67 4.27
CA ASP A 47 -3.87 16.72 4.64
C ASP A 47 -2.70 16.79 3.66
N THR A 48 -1.50 17.11 4.20
CA THR A 48 -0.28 17.27 3.40
C THR A 48 0.08 16.06 2.54
N VAL A 49 -0.36 14.85 2.85
CA VAL A 49 0.00 13.64 2.07
C VAL A 49 -0.95 13.41 0.89
N SER A 50 -2.25 13.69 1.07
CA SER A 50 -3.27 13.56 0.01
C SER A 50 -2.97 14.45 -1.19
N THR A 51 -2.43 15.65 -0.98
CA THR A 51 -2.11 16.61 -2.05
C THR A 51 -0.95 16.16 -2.94
N ALA A 52 0.01 15.41 -2.39
CA ALA A 52 1.08 14.80 -3.19
C ALA A 52 0.54 13.71 -4.12
N LEU A 53 -0.37 12.87 -3.61
CA LEU A 53 -1.07 11.85 -4.41
C LEU A 53 -1.94 12.48 -5.50
N ALA A 54 -2.68 13.55 -5.19
CA ALA A 54 -3.45 14.30 -6.16
C ALA A 54 -2.55 14.86 -7.28
N GLY A 55 -1.41 15.45 -6.91
CA GLY A 55 -0.38 15.88 -7.86
C GLY A 55 0.13 14.72 -8.73
N ALA A 56 0.36 13.55 -8.13
CA ALA A 56 0.82 12.37 -8.85
C ALA A 56 -0.22 11.81 -9.83
N ILE A 57 -1.52 11.83 -9.49
CA ILE A 57 -2.61 11.44 -10.40
C ILE A 57 -2.60 12.35 -11.64
N ILE A 58 -2.49 13.67 -11.43
CA ILE A 58 -2.42 14.65 -12.52
C ILE A 58 -1.14 14.44 -13.35
N GLY A 59 0.01 14.27 -12.69
CA GLY A 59 1.29 13.99 -13.33
C GLY A 59 1.28 12.70 -14.15
N ALA A 60 0.59 11.66 -13.67
CA ALA A 60 0.40 10.39 -14.36
C ALA A 60 -0.47 10.53 -15.61
N ALA A 61 -1.56 11.29 -15.52
CA ALA A 61 -2.44 11.52 -16.67
C ALA A 61 -1.76 12.38 -17.75
N VAL A 62 -1.16 13.51 -17.34
CA VAL A 62 -0.49 14.45 -18.25
C VAL A 62 0.77 13.83 -18.84
N GLY A 63 1.57 13.13 -18.04
CA GLY A 63 2.79 12.49 -18.49
C GLY A 63 2.55 11.41 -19.55
N GLY A 64 1.43 10.69 -19.49
CA GLY A 64 1.09 9.67 -20.49
C GLY A 64 0.90 10.28 -21.88
N TRP A 65 0.20 11.42 -21.94
CA TRP A 65 0.06 12.21 -23.17
C TRP A 65 1.39 12.86 -23.60
N PHE A 66 2.13 13.43 -22.64
CA PHE A 66 3.39 14.12 -22.91
C PHE A 66 4.44 13.19 -23.50
N ASN A 67 4.53 11.96 -22.98
CA ASN A 67 5.42 10.91 -23.47
C ASN A 67 5.23 10.60 -24.95
N ASP A 68 3.99 10.56 -25.42
CA ASP A 68 3.66 10.26 -26.81
C ASP A 68 3.80 11.48 -27.73
N ARG A 69 3.69 12.71 -27.18
CA ARG A 69 3.80 13.97 -27.93
C ARG A 69 5.23 14.46 -28.11
N TYR A 70 6.00 14.55 -27.02
CA TYR A 70 7.32 15.17 -26.96
C TYR A 70 8.47 14.17 -26.78
N GLY A 71 8.15 12.89 -26.58
CA GLY A 71 9.12 11.84 -26.35
C GLY A 71 9.49 11.68 -24.87
N ARG A 72 10.13 10.55 -24.57
CA ARG A 72 10.33 10.07 -23.20
C ARG A 72 11.44 10.83 -22.47
N ARG A 73 12.53 11.16 -23.16
CA ARG A 73 13.65 11.94 -22.57
C ARG A 73 13.19 13.31 -22.07
N THR A 74 12.40 14.02 -22.88
CA THR A 74 11.84 15.32 -22.51
C THR A 74 10.87 15.20 -21.33
N ALA A 75 10.07 14.13 -21.28
CA ALA A 75 9.17 13.87 -20.16
C ALA A 75 9.93 13.68 -18.83
N ILE A 76 11.06 12.94 -18.85
CA ILE A 76 11.92 12.77 -17.66
C ILE A 76 12.48 14.12 -17.21
N LEU A 77 13.04 14.91 -18.12
CA LEU A 77 13.60 16.24 -17.78
C LEU A 77 12.55 17.18 -17.18
N VAL A 78 11.31 17.15 -17.69
CA VAL A 78 10.21 17.93 -17.12
C VAL A 78 9.84 17.42 -15.72
N ALA A 79 9.84 16.10 -15.51
CA ALA A 79 9.59 15.52 -14.19
C ALA A 79 10.68 15.92 -13.19
N ASP A 80 11.96 15.91 -13.59
CA ASP A 80 13.09 16.33 -12.77
C ASP A 80 12.98 17.81 -12.38
N PHE A 81 12.55 18.66 -13.31
CA PHE A 81 12.28 20.06 -13.02
C PHE A 81 11.15 20.24 -11.99
N LEU A 82 10.05 19.48 -12.11
CA LEU A 82 8.97 19.50 -11.13
C LEU A 82 9.44 19.03 -9.74
N PHE A 83 10.29 18.01 -9.68
CA PHE A 83 10.92 17.55 -8.44
C PHE A 83 11.79 18.63 -7.80
N PHE A 84 12.65 19.27 -8.60
CA PHE A 84 13.52 20.33 -8.13
C PHE A 84 12.72 21.53 -7.61
N ALA A 85 11.79 22.05 -8.42
CA ALA A 85 10.95 23.18 -8.05
C ALA A 85 10.10 22.88 -6.80
N GLY A 86 9.49 21.69 -6.73
CA GLY A 86 8.71 21.27 -5.57
C GLY A 86 9.55 21.12 -4.31
N SER A 87 10.76 20.60 -4.41
CA SER A 87 11.70 20.46 -3.28
C SER A 87 12.15 21.81 -2.75
N VAL A 88 12.48 22.76 -3.63
CA VAL A 88 12.84 24.13 -3.25
C VAL A 88 11.66 24.84 -2.57
N LEU A 89 10.43 24.69 -3.11
CA LEU A 89 9.23 25.25 -2.50
C LEU A 89 8.97 24.69 -1.10
N MET A 90 9.17 23.38 -0.89
CA MET A 90 9.03 22.77 0.43
C MET A 90 10.13 23.22 1.39
N ALA A 91 11.37 23.36 0.92
CA ALA A 91 12.49 23.81 1.74
C ALA A 91 12.34 25.29 2.17
N ALA A 92 11.77 26.13 1.31
CA ALA A 92 11.55 27.54 1.58
C ALA A 92 10.17 27.86 2.20
N ALA A 93 9.41 26.85 2.63
CA ALA A 93 8.01 27.04 3.03
C ALA A 93 7.87 27.79 4.38
N PRO A 94 7.26 29.00 4.41
CA PRO A 94 7.00 29.73 5.65
C PRO A 94 5.73 29.26 6.38
N GLY A 95 4.93 28.40 5.74
CA GLY A 95 3.69 27.88 6.33
C GLY A 95 3.12 26.67 5.57
N PRO A 96 2.07 26.03 6.12
CA PRO A 96 1.52 24.79 5.59
C PRO A 96 1.02 24.89 4.15
N ALA A 97 0.51 26.05 3.73
CA ALA A 97 0.00 26.27 2.37
C ALA A 97 1.10 26.14 1.31
N VAL A 98 2.27 26.72 1.54
CA VAL A 98 3.41 26.64 0.60
C VAL A 98 3.96 25.21 0.55
N LEU A 99 3.94 24.50 1.67
CA LEU A 99 4.30 23.08 1.73
C LEU A 99 3.33 22.22 0.92
N ILE A 100 2.02 22.50 0.96
CA ILE A 100 1.01 21.82 0.15
C ILE A 100 1.30 22.03 -1.35
N VAL A 101 1.58 23.26 -1.77
CA VAL A 101 1.93 23.56 -3.17
C VAL A 101 3.18 22.79 -3.58
N GLY A 102 4.26 22.84 -2.81
CA GLY A 102 5.48 22.10 -3.10
C GLY A 102 5.26 20.59 -3.25
N ARG A 103 4.36 20.01 -2.43
CA ARG A 103 3.97 18.60 -2.53
C ARG A 103 3.16 18.26 -3.78
N VAL A 104 2.31 19.16 -4.26
CA VAL A 104 1.62 18.96 -5.55
C VAL A 104 2.64 18.92 -6.70
N PHE A 105 3.66 19.78 -6.68
CA PHE A 105 4.74 19.77 -7.68
C PHE A 105 5.56 18.47 -7.64
N VAL A 106 6.04 18.08 -6.45
CA VAL A 106 6.75 16.80 -6.28
C VAL A 106 5.86 15.63 -6.68
N GLY A 107 4.59 15.63 -6.28
CA GLY A 107 3.60 14.65 -6.68
C GLY A 107 3.51 14.54 -8.20
N GLY A 108 3.35 15.67 -8.90
CA GLY A 108 3.35 15.73 -10.37
C GLY A 108 4.60 15.10 -10.99
N GLY A 109 5.77 15.38 -10.44
CA GLY A 109 7.04 14.75 -10.81
C GLY A 109 7.02 13.23 -10.61
N VAL A 110 6.59 12.75 -9.44
CA VAL A 110 6.45 11.31 -9.12
C VAL A 110 5.50 10.62 -10.11
N GLY A 111 4.33 11.20 -10.35
CA GLY A 111 3.35 10.69 -11.30
C GLY A 111 3.93 10.57 -12.71
N MET A 112 4.62 11.61 -13.17
CA MET A 112 5.20 11.64 -14.51
C MET A 112 6.36 10.64 -14.65
N ALA A 113 7.27 10.60 -13.68
CA ALA A 113 8.43 9.70 -13.68
C ALA A 113 8.03 8.23 -13.55
N SER A 114 7.06 7.91 -12.68
CA SER A 114 6.65 6.52 -12.39
C SER A 114 6.22 5.73 -13.63
N MET A 115 5.53 6.38 -14.58
CA MET A 115 5.17 5.74 -15.85
C MET A 115 6.27 5.86 -16.90
N THR A 116 7.05 6.95 -16.89
CA THR A 116 8.01 7.26 -17.97
C THR A 116 9.28 6.42 -17.86
N SER A 117 9.78 6.19 -16.65
CA SER A 117 11.00 5.42 -16.39
C SER A 117 10.93 3.98 -16.93
N PRO A 118 9.92 3.15 -16.59
CA PRO A 118 9.83 1.80 -17.14
C PRO A 118 9.67 1.79 -18.66
N LEU A 119 8.96 2.78 -19.22
CA LEU A 119 8.82 2.94 -20.67
C LEU A 119 10.14 3.24 -21.35
N TYR A 120 10.89 4.21 -20.83
CA TYR A 120 12.19 4.62 -21.36
C TYR A 120 13.19 3.46 -21.32
N ILE A 121 13.27 2.74 -20.20
CA ILE A 121 14.12 1.55 -20.06
C ILE A 121 13.73 0.50 -21.11
N SER A 122 12.43 0.20 -21.23
CA SER A 122 11.93 -0.79 -22.20
C SER A 122 12.20 -0.43 -23.67
N GLU A 123 12.39 0.85 -23.99
CA GLU A 123 12.63 1.33 -25.37
C GLU A 123 14.12 1.54 -25.67
N ALA A 124 14.93 1.87 -24.65
CA ALA A 124 16.36 2.09 -24.77
C ALA A 124 17.18 0.79 -24.73
N SER A 125 16.71 -0.25 -24.03
CA SER A 125 17.47 -1.51 -23.88
C SER A 125 17.64 -2.26 -25.21
N PRO A 126 18.88 -2.58 -25.62
CA PRO A 126 19.16 -3.28 -26.88
C PRO A 126 18.60 -4.71 -26.88
N ALA A 127 18.06 -5.15 -28.03
CA ALA A 127 17.42 -6.45 -28.20
C ALA A 127 18.31 -7.66 -27.82
N LYS A 128 19.64 -7.50 -27.81
CA LYS A 128 20.60 -8.54 -27.43
C LYS A 128 20.54 -8.92 -25.94
N VAL A 129 20.10 -8.02 -25.07
CA VAL A 129 19.98 -8.27 -23.61
C VAL A 129 18.55 -8.72 -23.24
N ARG A 130 17.60 -8.59 -24.18
CA ARG A 130 16.17 -8.86 -24.03
C ARG A 130 15.78 -10.34 -24.21
N GLY A 131 16.76 -11.25 -24.29
CA GLY A 131 16.51 -12.67 -24.61
C GLY A 131 17.76 -13.47 -24.97
N ALA A 132 18.92 -13.19 -24.36
CA ALA A 132 20.17 -13.93 -24.63
C ALA A 132 20.19 -15.37 -24.07
N LEU A 133 19.08 -15.88 -23.55
CA LEU A 133 18.94 -17.28 -23.11
C LEU A 133 17.95 -18.11 -23.96
N ASN A 134 17.50 -17.60 -25.11
CA ASN A 134 16.65 -18.34 -26.06
C ASN A 134 17.34 -18.59 -27.42
N ARG A 135 18.68 -18.56 -27.45
CA ARG A 135 19.47 -18.75 -28.68
C ARG A 135 20.32 -20.02 -28.71
N ALA A 136 20.11 -20.93 -27.77
CA ALA A 136 20.24 -22.36 -28.08
C ALA A 136 18.83 -22.84 -28.48
N GLU A 137 18.72 -23.68 -29.51
CA GLU A 137 17.48 -24.33 -29.94
C GLU A 137 16.45 -23.48 -30.72
N LYS A 138 16.75 -23.07 -31.97
CA LYS A 138 15.78 -23.24 -33.08
C LYS A 138 16.50 -23.55 -34.41
N PRO A 139 16.02 -24.57 -35.17
CA PRO A 139 16.62 -24.98 -36.42
C PRO A 139 16.37 -23.95 -37.53
N LYS A 140 17.38 -23.75 -38.40
CA LYS A 140 17.36 -22.83 -39.54
C LYS A 140 16.34 -23.27 -40.61
N PRO A 141 15.60 -22.35 -41.28
CA PRO A 141 14.92 -22.68 -42.53
C PRO A 141 15.92 -22.72 -43.69
N LYS A 142 15.69 -23.66 -44.61
CA LYS A 142 16.44 -23.84 -45.88
C LYS A 142 16.11 -22.72 -46.88
N GLN A 143 17.13 -22.10 -47.46
CA GLN A 143 17.12 -21.44 -48.78
C GLN A 143 18.59 -21.39 -49.26
N SER A 144 18.99 -22.39 -50.05
CA SER A 144 19.24 -22.31 -51.50
C SER A 144 20.37 -21.35 -51.90
N SER A 145 21.53 -21.96 -52.19
CA SER A 145 22.37 -21.69 -53.36
C SER A 145 22.64 -20.23 -53.76
N GLU A 146 23.79 -19.69 -53.35
CA GLU A 146 24.67 -18.98 -54.28
C GLU A 146 26.14 -19.05 -53.81
N LYS A 147 27.04 -19.36 -54.74
CA LYS A 147 28.47 -19.59 -54.54
C LYS A 147 29.26 -18.28 -54.53
N SER A 148 30.39 -18.33 -53.81
CA SER A 148 31.71 -17.76 -54.13
C SER A 148 32.27 -16.59 -53.28
N THR A 149 33.46 -16.91 -52.75
CA THR A 149 34.67 -16.10 -52.50
C THR A 149 34.76 -15.08 -51.34
N LEU A 150 35.64 -15.44 -50.38
CA LEU A 150 36.47 -14.59 -49.53
C LEU A 150 37.95 -14.91 -49.89
N PRO A 151 38.99 -14.13 -49.51
CA PRO A 151 39.03 -12.87 -48.75
C PRO A 151 40.00 -11.79 -49.33
N LYS A 152 39.87 -10.51 -48.94
CA LYS A 152 41.05 -9.61 -48.77
C LYS A 152 40.85 -8.63 -47.61
N LYS A 153 41.82 -8.62 -46.70
CA LYS A 153 42.00 -7.70 -45.56
C LYS A 153 42.36 -6.29 -46.06
N SER A 154 41.69 -5.24 -45.59
CA SER A 154 42.27 -3.88 -45.45
C SER A 154 41.48 -2.98 -44.47
N ASN A 155 42.23 -2.46 -43.49
CA ASN A 155 42.08 -1.34 -42.54
C ASN A 155 40.71 -0.91 -41.93
N PRO A 156 40.63 -0.69 -40.58
CA PRO A 156 39.42 -0.24 -39.89
C PRO A 156 39.32 1.29 -39.93
N ARG A 157 38.71 1.84 -40.98
CA ARG A 157 38.24 3.24 -40.96
C ARG A 157 36.80 3.24 -40.43
N TRP A 158 36.60 3.91 -39.30
CA TRP A 158 35.28 4.16 -38.71
C TRP A 158 34.30 4.66 -39.78
N LYS A 159 33.40 3.78 -40.23
CA LYS A 159 32.24 4.17 -41.02
C LYS A 159 31.13 4.52 -40.04
N PRO A 160 30.56 5.73 -40.08
CA PRO A 160 29.35 6.01 -39.32
C PRO A 160 28.30 4.99 -39.75
N PHE A 161 27.64 4.41 -38.75
CA PHE A 161 26.55 3.45 -38.88
C PHE A 161 25.59 3.96 -39.97
N ALA A 162 25.46 3.21 -41.07
CA ALA A 162 24.47 3.53 -42.09
C ALA A 162 23.09 3.52 -41.41
N THR A 163 22.54 4.70 -41.20
CA THR A 163 21.17 4.86 -40.70
C THR A 163 20.24 4.25 -41.72
N PRO A 164 19.39 3.26 -41.37
CA PRO A 164 18.32 2.86 -42.25
C PRO A 164 17.44 4.10 -42.46
N SER A 165 17.31 4.53 -43.71
CA SER A 165 16.38 5.59 -44.11
C SER A 165 14.97 5.18 -43.69
N LYS A 166 14.56 5.58 -42.49
CA LYS A 166 13.17 5.51 -42.05
C LYS A 166 12.48 6.69 -42.71
N LYS A 167 11.79 6.44 -43.83
CA LYS A 167 10.63 7.23 -44.25
C LYS A 167 9.62 7.18 -43.09
N THR A 168 9.75 8.08 -42.12
CA THR A 168 8.79 8.26 -41.03
C THR A 168 7.54 8.90 -41.62
N ARG A 169 6.53 8.06 -41.90
CA ARG A 169 5.17 8.54 -42.18
C ARG A 169 4.74 9.50 -41.05
N PRO A 170 4.05 10.61 -41.33
CA PRO A 170 3.65 11.57 -40.30
C PRO A 170 2.82 10.86 -39.23
N LYS A 171 3.29 10.95 -37.97
CA LYS A 171 2.60 10.34 -36.81
C LYS A 171 1.22 10.99 -36.65
N LYS A 172 0.14 10.34 -37.11
CA LYS A 172 -1.25 10.78 -36.82
C LYS A 172 -1.40 10.86 -35.30
N LYS A 173 -1.62 12.07 -34.78
CA LYS A 173 -1.80 12.39 -33.35
C LYS A 173 -2.93 11.52 -32.79
N THR A 174 -2.65 10.74 -31.76
CA THR A 174 -3.60 9.77 -31.18
C THR A 174 -4.25 10.36 -29.94
N THR A 175 -5.58 10.47 -29.98
CA THR A 175 -6.41 11.05 -28.90
C THR A 175 -6.95 9.93 -28.00
N LEU A 176 -7.16 10.21 -26.70
CA LEU A 176 -7.77 9.31 -25.70
C LEU A 176 -9.05 8.61 -26.21
N MET A 177 -9.89 9.37 -26.92
CA MET A 177 -11.15 8.92 -27.53
C MET A 177 -10.96 7.87 -28.64
N GLN A 178 -9.82 7.89 -29.33
CA GLN A 178 -9.50 6.90 -30.36
C GLN A 178 -9.11 5.56 -29.73
N LEU A 179 -8.42 5.57 -28.59
CA LEU A 179 -7.98 4.35 -27.89
C LEU A 179 -9.17 3.48 -27.46
N VAL A 180 -10.21 4.09 -26.91
CA VAL A 180 -11.45 3.41 -26.49
C VAL A 180 -12.24 2.84 -27.67
N ARG A 181 -12.12 3.45 -28.86
CA ARG A 181 -12.74 3.01 -30.12
C ARG A 181 -11.86 2.08 -30.97
N THR A 182 -10.64 1.72 -30.53
CA THR A 182 -9.72 0.88 -31.33
C THR A 182 -9.97 -0.63 -31.14
N LYS A 183 -9.50 -1.45 -32.09
CA LYS A 183 -9.49 -2.94 -32.13
C LYS A 183 -9.50 -3.61 -30.74
N ASN A 184 -10.33 -4.66 -30.60
CA ASN A 184 -10.53 -5.46 -29.39
C ASN A 184 -9.25 -5.87 -28.64
N THR A 185 -8.13 -6.06 -29.34
CA THR A 185 -6.82 -6.39 -28.75
C THR A 185 -6.27 -5.32 -27.81
N VAL A 186 -6.34 -4.03 -28.20
CA VAL A 186 -5.80 -2.92 -27.39
C VAL A 186 -6.64 -2.70 -26.15
N ARG A 187 -7.96 -2.87 -26.29
CA ARG A 187 -8.90 -2.79 -25.17
C ARG A 187 -8.65 -3.88 -24.14
N ARG A 188 -8.42 -5.12 -24.58
CA ARG A 188 -8.07 -6.25 -23.68
C ARG A 188 -6.73 -6.02 -22.96
N ALA A 189 -5.74 -5.48 -23.66
CA ALA A 189 -4.45 -5.10 -23.07
C ALA A 189 -4.62 -4.00 -22.00
N LEU A 190 -5.45 -2.98 -22.27
CA LEU A 190 -5.74 -1.90 -21.31
C LEU A 190 -6.47 -2.43 -20.08
N PHE A 191 -7.49 -3.27 -20.24
CA PHE A 191 -8.16 -3.91 -19.10
C PHE A 191 -7.20 -4.76 -18.26
N ALA A 192 -6.31 -5.53 -18.91
CA ALA A 192 -5.32 -6.32 -18.19
C ALA A 192 -4.29 -5.44 -17.45
N GLY A 193 -3.79 -4.36 -18.07
CA GLY A 193 -2.81 -3.46 -17.46
C GLY A 193 -3.39 -2.62 -16.31
N VAL A 194 -4.57 -2.03 -16.53
CA VAL A 194 -5.30 -1.28 -15.50
C VAL A 194 -5.71 -2.19 -14.34
N GLY A 195 -6.28 -3.37 -14.65
CA GLY A 195 -6.66 -4.34 -13.64
C GLY A 195 -5.47 -4.79 -12.79
N LEU A 196 -4.34 -5.07 -13.43
CA LEU A 196 -3.11 -5.49 -12.74
C LEU A 196 -2.57 -4.42 -11.77
N GLN A 197 -2.65 -3.15 -12.15
CA GLN A 197 -2.28 -2.01 -11.30
C GLN A 197 -3.24 -1.81 -10.13
N ILE A 198 -4.54 -1.99 -10.35
CA ILE A 198 -5.55 -1.91 -9.28
C ILE A 198 -5.36 -3.07 -8.29
N PHE A 199 -5.15 -4.29 -8.77
CA PHE A 199 -4.90 -5.46 -7.91
C PHE A 199 -3.64 -5.29 -7.07
N GLN A 200 -2.61 -4.62 -7.58
CA GLN A 200 -1.42 -4.29 -6.79
C GLN A 200 -1.75 -3.46 -5.53
N GLN A 201 -2.76 -2.58 -5.60
CA GLN A 201 -3.17 -1.76 -4.44
C GLN A 201 -3.95 -2.57 -3.40
N PHE A 202 -4.80 -3.51 -3.84
CA PHE A 202 -5.52 -4.39 -2.93
C PHE A 202 -4.63 -5.33 -2.13
N VAL A 203 -3.42 -5.60 -2.63
CA VAL A 203 -2.41 -6.37 -1.89
C VAL A 203 -1.83 -5.59 -0.70
N GLY A 204 -1.99 -4.26 -0.67
CA GLY A 204 -1.79 -3.45 0.53
C GLY A 204 -0.34 -3.04 0.83
N ILE A 205 0.58 -3.07 -0.15
CA ILE A 205 1.99 -2.74 0.10
C ILE A 205 2.17 -1.32 0.64
N ASN A 206 1.39 -0.35 0.15
CA ASN A 206 1.49 1.03 0.60
C ASN A 206 1.12 1.13 2.08
N THR A 207 0.05 0.46 2.51
CA THR A 207 -0.33 0.38 3.92
C THR A 207 0.78 -0.25 4.76
N VAL A 208 1.35 -1.37 4.31
CA VAL A 208 2.44 -2.05 5.01
C VAL A 208 3.69 -1.17 5.14
N MET A 209 4.05 -0.43 4.09
CA MET A 209 5.23 0.44 4.09
C MET A 209 5.02 1.69 4.95
N TYR A 210 3.88 2.37 4.84
CA TYR A 210 3.60 3.58 5.62
C TYR A 210 3.39 3.29 7.11
N TYR A 211 2.72 2.18 7.42
CA TYR A 211 2.41 1.80 8.79
C TYR A 211 3.37 0.75 9.36
N SER A 212 4.48 0.44 8.69
CA SER A 212 5.45 -0.54 9.19
C SER A 212 5.87 -0.26 10.66
N PRO A 213 6.24 0.97 11.07
CA PRO A 213 6.61 1.22 12.46
C PRO A 213 5.45 0.97 13.41
N THR A 214 4.23 1.33 13.01
CA THR A 214 3.01 1.11 13.80
C THR A 214 2.65 -0.36 13.92
N ILE A 215 2.81 -1.16 12.85
CA ILE A 215 2.59 -2.61 12.86
C ILE A 215 3.57 -3.28 13.82
N VAL A 216 4.83 -2.83 13.83
CA VAL A 216 5.84 -3.30 14.78
C VAL A 216 5.45 -2.92 16.22
N GLN A 217 4.97 -1.69 16.45
CA GLN A 217 4.47 -1.29 17.78
C GLN A 217 3.27 -2.12 18.23
N LEU A 218 2.32 -2.41 17.31
CA LEU A 218 1.16 -3.27 17.54
C LEU A 218 1.57 -4.70 17.90
N ALA A 219 2.70 -5.19 17.38
CA ALA A 219 3.23 -6.50 17.70
C ALA A 219 3.85 -6.60 19.12
N GLY A 220 3.97 -5.49 19.84
CA GLY A 220 4.43 -5.46 21.24
C GLY A 220 5.83 -4.89 21.44
N PHE A 221 6.35 -4.11 20.49
CA PHE A 221 7.61 -3.37 20.67
C PHE A 221 7.34 -1.96 21.20
N ALA A 222 7.62 -1.73 22.49
CA ALA A 222 7.34 -0.47 23.19
C ALA A 222 8.17 0.72 22.67
N SER A 223 9.44 0.49 22.33
CA SER A 223 10.36 1.58 21.96
C SER A 223 10.12 2.07 20.53
N ASN A 224 9.92 3.40 20.40
CA ASN A 224 9.82 4.05 19.10
C ASN A 224 11.10 3.88 18.28
N GLN A 225 12.27 3.90 18.92
CA GLN A 225 13.56 3.77 18.23
C GLN A 225 13.76 2.36 17.67
N THR A 226 13.39 1.32 18.43
CA THR A 226 13.48 -0.06 17.95
C THR A 226 12.48 -0.32 16.84
N ALA A 227 11.25 0.22 16.94
CA ALA A 227 10.26 0.13 15.88
C ALA A 227 10.74 0.78 14.57
N LEU A 228 11.35 1.97 14.64
CA LEU A 228 11.93 2.64 13.47
C LEU A 228 13.12 1.85 12.87
N LEU A 229 14.00 1.30 13.72
CA LEU A 229 15.12 0.47 13.27
C LEU A 229 14.63 -0.81 12.58
N LEU A 230 13.59 -1.46 13.11
CA LEU A 230 12.98 -2.64 12.50
C LEU A 230 12.27 -2.29 11.17
N SER A 231 11.70 -1.09 11.05
CA SER A 231 11.18 -0.59 9.76
C SER A 231 12.27 -0.28 8.74
N LEU A 232 13.51 0.00 9.15
CA LEU A 232 14.62 0.10 8.21
C LEU A 232 14.93 -1.26 7.58
N VAL A 233 14.80 -2.35 8.36
CA VAL A 233 14.97 -3.72 7.85
C VAL A 233 13.90 -4.06 6.81
N THR A 234 12.64 -3.71 7.05
CA THR A 234 11.56 -3.96 6.08
C THR A 234 11.77 -3.19 4.77
N ALA A 235 12.23 -1.95 4.84
CA ALA A 235 12.62 -1.17 3.66
C ALA A 235 13.81 -1.81 2.91
N GLY A 236 14.83 -2.27 3.65
CA GLY A 236 15.98 -2.99 3.09
C GLY A 236 15.59 -4.29 2.38
N LEU A 237 14.69 -5.08 2.97
CA LEU A 237 14.15 -6.29 2.36
C LEU A 237 13.39 -5.99 1.06
N ASN A 238 12.65 -4.89 1.00
CA ASN A 238 11.96 -4.48 -0.23
C ASN A 238 12.96 -4.07 -1.32
N ALA A 239 14.03 -3.36 -0.96
CA ALA A 239 15.09 -3.00 -1.89
C ALA A 239 15.82 -4.25 -2.42
N PHE A 240 16.18 -5.17 -1.54
CA PHE A 240 16.79 -6.46 -1.91
C PHE A 240 15.86 -7.30 -2.80
N GLY A 241 14.59 -7.42 -2.43
CA GLY A 241 13.57 -8.11 -3.22
C GLY A 241 13.41 -7.53 -4.62
N SER A 242 13.58 -6.22 -4.78
CA SER A 242 13.55 -5.54 -6.08
C SER A 242 14.75 -5.93 -6.96
N ILE A 243 15.95 -6.07 -6.37
CA ILE A 243 17.15 -6.56 -7.09
C ILE A 243 16.94 -8.01 -7.53
N VAL A 244 16.46 -8.86 -6.61
CA VAL A 244 16.13 -10.26 -6.90
C VAL A 244 15.08 -10.35 -8.01
N SER A 245 14.10 -9.45 -8.02
CA SER A 245 13.08 -9.38 -9.07
C SER A 245 13.66 -9.28 -10.48
N VAL A 246 14.66 -8.41 -10.68
CA VAL A 246 15.29 -8.19 -11.99
C VAL A 246 15.90 -9.48 -12.52
N TYR A 247 16.42 -10.34 -11.66
CA TYR A 247 16.97 -11.64 -12.07
C TYR A 247 15.89 -12.68 -12.37
N PHE A 248 14.85 -12.77 -11.53
CA PHE A 248 13.81 -13.78 -11.67
C PHE A 248 12.80 -13.47 -12.79
N ILE A 249 12.57 -12.20 -13.11
CA ILE A 249 11.58 -11.79 -14.11
C ILE A 249 11.90 -12.34 -15.51
N ASP A 250 13.18 -12.43 -15.85
CA ASP A 250 13.66 -12.93 -17.14
C ASP A 250 13.79 -14.46 -17.17
N ARG A 251 14.02 -15.13 -16.02
CA ARG A 251 14.15 -16.60 -15.96
C ARG A 251 12.83 -17.35 -15.82
N THR A 252 11.99 -16.95 -14.88
CA THR A 252 10.78 -17.74 -14.50
C THR A 252 9.56 -17.36 -15.33
N GLY A 253 9.61 -16.19 -15.98
CA GLY A 253 8.52 -15.62 -16.75
C GLY A 253 7.50 -14.87 -15.89
N ARG A 254 6.93 -13.81 -16.46
CA ARG A 254 6.09 -12.81 -15.76
C ARG A 254 4.85 -13.41 -15.08
N LYS A 255 4.09 -14.28 -15.79
CA LYS A 255 2.83 -14.85 -15.28
C LYS A 255 3.06 -15.79 -14.10
N LYS A 256 4.09 -16.65 -14.17
CA LYS A 256 4.41 -17.59 -13.10
C LYS A 256 4.89 -16.86 -11.87
N LEU A 257 5.77 -15.87 -12.05
CA LEU A 257 6.30 -15.05 -10.96
C LEU A 257 5.18 -14.30 -10.21
N LEU A 258 4.20 -13.77 -10.94
CA LEU A 258 3.03 -13.12 -10.35
C LEU A 258 2.18 -14.08 -9.52
N ILE A 259 1.89 -15.28 -10.01
CA ILE A 259 1.06 -16.26 -9.29
C ILE A 259 1.78 -16.76 -8.03
N VAL A 260 3.08 -17.09 -8.13
CA VAL A 260 3.89 -17.52 -6.97
C VAL A 260 3.93 -16.43 -5.90
N SER A 261 4.13 -15.18 -6.31
CA SER A 261 4.11 -14.02 -5.41
C SER A 261 2.75 -13.86 -4.72
N LEU A 262 1.64 -13.93 -5.46
CA LEU A 262 0.30 -13.84 -4.87
C LEU A 262 0.04 -14.97 -3.86
N CYS A 263 0.43 -16.21 -4.15
CA CYS A 263 0.29 -17.32 -3.21
C CYS A 263 1.10 -17.05 -1.92
N GLY A 264 2.35 -16.62 -2.03
CA GLY A 264 3.18 -16.29 -0.86
C GLY A 264 2.64 -15.10 -0.06
N VAL A 265 2.08 -14.11 -0.73
CA VAL A 265 1.42 -12.97 -0.07
C VAL A 265 0.16 -13.42 0.70
N VAL A 266 -0.68 -14.27 0.12
CA VAL A 266 -1.86 -14.81 0.82
C VAL A 266 -1.45 -15.59 2.07
N VAL A 267 -0.44 -16.46 1.96
CA VAL A 267 0.06 -17.25 3.10
C VAL A 267 0.64 -16.34 4.19
N SER A 268 1.48 -15.37 3.82
CA SER A 268 2.09 -14.45 4.80
C SER A 268 1.07 -13.54 5.49
N LEU A 269 0.05 -13.06 4.77
CA LEU A 269 -1.05 -12.31 5.37
C LEU A 269 -1.91 -13.18 6.30
N GLY A 270 -2.15 -14.45 5.94
CA GLY A 270 -2.82 -15.41 6.83
C GLY A 270 -2.05 -15.64 8.13
N VAL A 271 -0.73 -15.82 8.03
CA VAL A 271 0.17 -15.96 9.19
C VAL A 271 0.14 -14.71 10.06
N LEU A 272 0.25 -13.52 9.47
CA LEU A 272 0.15 -12.24 10.20
C LEU A 272 -1.19 -12.12 10.92
N SER A 273 -2.30 -12.44 10.25
CA SER A 273 -3.63 -12.40 10.84
C SER A 273 -3.75 -13.33 12.05
N GLY A 274 -3.25 -14.57 11.94
CA GLY A 274 -3.24 -15.53 13.04
C GLY A 274 -2.42 -15.05 14.23
N ILE A 275 -1.25 -14.45 14.00
CA ILE A 275 -0.38 -13.95 15.06
C ILE A 275 -1.02 -12.76 15.80
N PHE A 276 -1.64 -11.83 15.10
CA PHE A 276 -2.34 -10.71 15.74
C PHE A 276 -3.57 -11.18 16.53
N HIS A 277 -4.26 -12.22 16.07
CA HIS A 277 -5.33 -12.86 16.83
C HIS A 277 -4.80 -13.48 18.13
N GLU A 278 -3.74 -14.30 18.05
CA GLU A 278 -3.11 -14.88 19.24
C GLU A 278 -2.56 -13.82 20.20
N THR A 279 -2.03 -12.71 19.66
CA THR A 279 -1.52 -11.58 20.44
C THR A 279 -2.64 -10.88 21.21
N THR A 280 -3.83 -10.79 20.62
CA THR A 280 -5.01 -10.17 21.27
C THR A 280 -5.57 -11.09 22.34
N VAL A 281 -5.71 -12.38 22.06
CA VAL A 281 -6.27 -13.37 23.02
C VAL A 281 -5.37 -13.58 24.22
N ARG A 282 -4.05 -13.48 24.04
CA ARG A 282 -3.05 -13.67 25.12
C ARG A 282 -2.50 -12.36 25.66
N ALA A 283 -3.23 -11.24 25.46
CA ALA A 283 -2.84 -9.96 26.04
C ALA A 283 -2.83 -10.08 27.58
N PRO A 284 -1.85 -9.47 28.28
CA PRO A 284 -1.80 -9.52 29.73
C PRO A 284 -3.01 -8.79 30.35
N ALA A 285 -3.50 -9.32 31.46
CA ALA A 285 -4.57 -8.71 32.24
C ALA A 285 -4.12 -7.39 32.89
N VAL A 286 -5.07 -6.54 33.26
CA VAL A 286 -4.81 -5.34 34.05
C VAL A 286 -4.94 -5.66 35.53
N SER A 287 -3.88 -5.41 36.31
CA SER A 287 -3.88 -5.56 37.76
C SER A 287 -4.48 -4.32 38.42
N ALA A 288 -5.58 -4.51 39.16
CA ALA A 288 -6.18 -3.46 39.96
C ALA A 288 -5.22 -2.96 41.06
N VAL A 289 -4.42 -3.86 41.63
CA VAL A 289 -3.47 -3.55 42.72
C VAL A 289 -2.32 -2.67 42.20
N GLU A 290 -1.75 -2.99 41.03
CA GLU A 290 -0.70 -2.16 40.45
C GLU A 290 -1.26 -0.81 39.98
N THR A 291 -2.46 -0.81 39.37
CA THR A 291 -3.11 0.41 38.87
C THR A 291 -3.49 1.38 40.00
N MET A 292 -3.88 0.87 41.16
CA MET A 292 -4.24 1.68 42.34
C MET A 292 -3.11 1.80 43.38
N SER A 293 -1.88 1.42 43.02
CA SER A 293 -0.72 1.59 43.91
C SER A 293 -0.45 3.07 44.24
N ASN A 294 0.24 3.35 45.35
CA ASN A 294 0.52 4.73 45.79
C ASN A 294 1.24 5.58 44.72
N SER A 295 2.04 4.95 43.85
CA SER A 295 2.74 5.63 42.74
C SER A 295 1.81 6.01 41.58
N PHE A 296 0.72 5.26 41.36
CA PHE A 296 -0.09 5.35 40.13
C PHE A 296 -1.59 5.61 40.35
N GLY A 297 -2.11 5.50 41.57
CA GLY A 297 -3.54 5.54 41.86
C GLY A 297 -4.25 6.85 41.45
N SER A 298 -3.53 7.97 41.43
CA SER A 298 -4.06 9.25 40.93
C SER A 298 -4.09 9.35 39.40
N TYR A 299 -3.38 8.47 38.70
CA TYR A 299 -3.18 8.46 37.25
C TYR A 299 -3.88 7.30 36.55
N ALA A 300 -4.73 6.54 37.24
CA ALA A 300 -5.52 5.47 36.62
C ALA A 300 -6.44 6.00 35.51
N CYS A 301 -6.54 5.26 34.41
CA CYS A 301 -7.38 5.63 33.26
C CYS A 301 -8.86 5.81 33.71
N PRO A 302 -9.54 6.90 33.32
CA PRO A 302 -10.89 7.21 33.80
C PRO A 302 -11.91 6.11 33.47
N ASP A 303 -11.82 5.52 32.27
CA ASP A 303 -12.73 4.44 31.85
C ASP A 303 -12.52 3.15 32.65
N TYR A 304 -11.27 2.87 33.04
CA TYR A 304 -10.96 1.76 33.93
C TYR A 304 -11.55 1.98 35.33
N ARG A 305 -11.46 3.22 35.86
CA ARG A 305 -12.07 3.56 37.15
C ARG A 305 -13.60 3.45 37.12
N LEU A 306 -14.21 3.79 35.99
CA LEU A 306 -15.66 3.69 35.77
C LEU A 306 -16.16 2.24 35.64
N ALA A 307 -15.30 1.31 35.20
CA ALA A 307 -15.67 -0.10 35.01
C ALA A 307 -15.96 -0.84 36.33
N GLY A 308 -15.49 -0.36 37.48
CA GLY A 308 -15.85 -0.87 38.80
C GLY A 308 -15.65 -2.39 38.94
N ARG A 309 -16.73 -3.17 39.03
CA ARG A 309 -16.69 -4.65 39.13
C ARG A 309 -16.26 -5.37 37.85
N HIS A 310 -16.42 -4.76 36.68
CA HIS A 310 -15.96 -5.34 35.39
C HIS A 310 -14.45 -5.15 35.15
N SER A 311 -13.75 -4.45 36.05
CA SER A 311 -12.31 -4.17 35.92
C SER A 311 -11.43 -5.43 35.96
N SER A 312 -11.94 -6.57 36.42
CA SER A 312 -11.22 -7.86 36.44
C SER A 312 -11.09 -8.49 35.05
N ASP A 313 -11.98 -8.14 34.13
CA ASP A 313 -12.00 -8.69 32.77
C ASP A 313 -11.18 -7.82 31.79
N TRP A 314 -10.56 -6.74 32.29
CA TRP A 314 -9.79 -5.84 31.47
C TRP A 314 -8.42 -6.43 31.17
N ASP A 315 -8.11 -6.46 29.88
CA ASP A 315 -6.78 -6.73 29.35
C ASP A 315 -6.11 -5.46 28.84
N CYS A 316 -4.81 -5.57 28.53
CA CYS A 316 -4.05 -4.48 27.94
C CYS A 316 -4.74 -3.93 26.67
N THR A 317 -5.34 -4.78 25.84
CA THR A 317 -6.02 -4.34 24.61
C THR A 317 -7.26 -3.49 24.88
N THR A 318 -8.02 -3.83 25.91
CA THR A 318 -9.20 -3.09 26.36
C THR A 318 -8.77 -1.75 26.96
N CYS A 319 -7.70 -1.73 27.76
CA CYS A 319 -7.12 -0.50 28.30
C CYS A 319 -6.70 0.49 27.19
N LEU A 320 -5.97 0.01 26.18
CA LEU A 320 -5.50 0.85 25.07
C LEU A 320 -6.64 1.33 24.15
N LYS A 321 -7.79 0.64 24.12
CA LYS A 321 -8.96 1.00 23.31
C LYS A 321 -9.98 1.89 24.03
N ALA A 322 -9.95 1.95 25.37
CA ALA A 322 -10.97 2.63 26.15
C ALA A 322 -11.04 4.15 25.86
N SER A 323 -9.87 4.81 25.69
CA SER A 323 -9.78 6.23 25.32
C SER A 323 -8.45 6.56 24.64
N SER A 324 -8.44 7.57 23.76
CA SER A 324 -7.26 8.04 23.01
C SER A 324 -6.15 8.65 23.88
N GLY A 325 -6.36 8.70 25.20
CA GLY A 325 -5.42 9.18 26.21
C GLY A 325 -5.06 8.15 27.29
N CYS A 326 -5.20 6.84 27.07
CA CYS A 326 -4.75 5.81 28.02
C CYS A 326 -3.58 4.97 27.49
N GLY A 327 -2.79 4.41 28.40
CA GLY A 327 -1.60 3.62 28.12
C GLY A 327 -1.40 2.52 29.15
N PHE A 328 -0.60 1.53 28.78
CA PHE A 328 -0.36 0.34 29.60
C PHE A 328 1.10 0.32 30.08
N CYS A 329 1.31 0.24 31.39
CA CYS A 329 2.62 0.08 32.00
C CYS A 329 2.81 -1.40 32.38
N SER A 330 3.88 -2.03 31.90
CA SER A 330 4.13 -3.44 32.19
C SER A 330 4.47 -3.69 33.66
N SER A 331 4.31 -4.93 34.12
CA SER A 331 4.82 -5.32 35.44
C SER A 331 6.36 -5.24 35.50
N SER A 332 6.91 -5.07 36.69
CA SER A 332 8.35 -4.98 36.95
C SER A 332 9.07 -6.33 36.81
N THR A 333 8.37 -7.45 37.00
CA THR A 333 8.97 -8.80 36.97
C THR A 333 9.14 -9.31 35.54
N SER A 334 8.10 -9.21 34.72
CA SER A 334 8.17 -9.54 33.30
C SER A 334 7.02 -8.88 32.55
N LYS A 335 7.27 -8.59 31.27
CA LYS A 335 6.36 -7.85 30.38
C LYS A 335 5.03 -8.58 30.12
N LEU A 336 4.98 -9.90 30.36
CA LEU A 336 3.78 -10.73 30.13
C LEU A 336 2.88 -10.87 31.37
N PHE A 337 3.31 -10.36 32.53
CA PHE A 337 2.49 -10.39 33.74
C PHE A 337 1.46 -9.24 33.75
N PRO A 338 0.41 -9.36 34.59
CA PRO A 338 -0.58 -8.32 34.71
C PRO A 338 0.03 -6.96 35.07
N GLY A 339 -0.29 -5.94 34.28
CA GLY A 339 0.29 -4.59 34.41
C GLY A 339 -0.73 -3.54 34.84
N ALA A 340 -0.37 -2.27 34.78
CA ALA A 340 -1.22 -1.15 35.17
C ALA A 340 -1.81 -0.40 33.97
N CYS A 341 -3.09 -0.02 34.05
CA CYS A 341 -3.78 0.79 33.03
C CYS A 341 -3.87 2.26 33.49
N LEU A 342 -3.12 3.14 32.83
CA LEU A 342 -2.89 4.51 33.30
C LEU A 342 -3.18 5.53 32.19
N MET A 343 -3.32 6.80 32.57
CA MET A 343 -3.43 7.89 31.60
C MET A 343 -2.11 8.08 30.85
N SER A 344 -2.21 8.29 29.54
CA SER A 344 -1.10 8.57 28.64
C SER A 344 -0.67 10.03 28.76
N ASN A 345 0.31 10.26 29.64
CA ASN A 345 0.96 11.55 29.82
C ASN A 345 2.47 11.33 30.02
N ASP A 346 3.29 12.31 29.63
CA ASP A 346 4.76 12.18 29.70
C ASP A 346 5.27 11.99 31.14
N THR A 347 4.55 12.52 32.13
CA THR A 347 4.83 12.31 33.56
C THR A 347 4.67 10.85 33.98
N VAL A 348 3.53 10.23 33.62
CA VAL A 348 3.21 8.82 33.93
C VAL A 348 4.15 7.88 33.20
N LYS A 349 4.46 8.20 31.93
CA LYS A 349 5.46 7.49 31.16
C LYS A 349 6.85 7.54 31.81
N GLY A 350 7.25 8.71 32.31
CA GLY A 350 8.49 8.89 33.08
C GLY A 350 8.53 8.06 34.36
N LEU A 351 7.42 8.02 35.12
CA LEU A 351 7.28 7.19 36.33
C LEU A 351 7.39 5.69 36.01
N CYS A 352 6.72 5.22 34.96
CA CYS A 352 6.80 3.83 34.52
C CYS A 352 8.24 3.45 34.14
N HIS A 353 8.94 4.31 33.39
CA HIS A 353 10.35 4.08 33.05
C HIS A 353 11.29 4.17 34.27
N GLY A 354 10.99 5.01 35.26
CA GLY A 354 11.74 5.11 36.51
C GLY A 354 11.76 3.81 37.32
N GLU A 355 10.70 3.00 37.20
CA GLU A 355 10.63 1.65 37.79
C GLU A 355 11.18 0.54 36.87
N HIS A 356 11.92 0.89 35.81
CA HIS A 356 12.45 -0.04 34.80
C HIS A 356 11.36 -0.83 34.04
N ARG A 357 10.14 -0.29 33.96
CA ARG A 357 9.01 -0.90 33.24
C ARG A 357 8.92 -0.34 31.82
N GLU A 358 8.32 -1.12 30.92
CA GLU A 358 8.05 -0.68 29.55
C GLU A 358 6.66 -0.08 29.43
N TRP A 359 6.60 1.02 28.67
CA TRP A 359 5.39 1.78 28.45
C TRP A 359 4.82 1.53 27.05
N TYR A 360 3.56 1.12 27.00
CA TYR A 360 2.86 0.73 25.79
C TYR A 360 1.70 1.68 25.51
N THR A 361 1.58 2.12 24.25
CA THR A 361 0.52 3.06 23.82
C THR A 361 -0.28 2.56 22.63
N ARG A 362 0.33 1.74 21.76
CA ARG A 362 -0.29 1.30 20.50
C ARG A 362 -0.40 -0.20 20.35
N GLY A 363 0.24 -0.99 21.21
CA GLY A 363 0.23 -2.44 21.15
C GLY A 363 0.56 -3.03 22.50
N CYS A 364 0.17 -4.28 22.72
CA CYS A 364 0.39 -4.97 23.98
C CYS A 364 1.64 -5.86 23.92
N PRO A 365 2.33 -6.05 25.05
CA PRO A 365 3.47 -6.97 25.09
C PRO A 365 3.02 -8.37 24.70
N SER A 366 3.79 -9.01 23.81
CA SER A 366 3.49 -10.34 23.32
C SER A 366 4.78 -11.14 23.11
N SER A 367 4.75 -12.44 23.37
CA SER A 367 5.86 -13.34 23.02
C SER A 367 5.94 -13.56 21.50
N PHE A 368 4.80 -13.49 20.81
CA PHE A 368 4.66 -13.75 19.38
C PHE A 368 5.05 -12.56 18.49
N GLY A 369 5.41 -11.41 19.06
CA GLY A 369 5.76 -10.21 18.31
C GLY A 369 6.91 -10.40 17.30
N TRP A 370 7.91 -11.23 17.64
CA TRP A 370 8.99 -11.59 16.71
C TRP A 370 8.50 -12.43 15.52
N VAL A 371 7.49 -13.27 15.73
CA VAL A 371 6.87 -14.04 14.65
C VAL A 371 6.10 -13.10 13.70
N ALA A 372 5.48 -12.04 14.23
CA ALA A 372 4.84 -11.01 13.41
C ALA A 372 5.87 -10.29 12.51
N LEU A 373 7.08 -10.01 13.02
CA LEU A 373 8.17 -9.46 12.21
C LEU A 373 8.61 -10.40 11.08
N ILE A 374 8.71 -11.70 11.36
CA ILE A 374 9.03 -12.71 10.35
C ILE A 374 7.92 -12.78 9.30
N GLY A 375 6.65 -12.78 9.71
CA GLY A 375 5.50 -12.73 8.80
C GLY A 375 5.52 -11.50 7.89
N LEU A 376 5.86 -10.33 8.46
CA LEU A 376 6.02 -9.07 7.74
C LEU A 376 7.19 -9.12 6.74
N ALA A 377 8.33 -9.68 7.15
CA ALA A 377 9.48 -9.88 6.28
C ALA A 377 9.15 -10.84 5.12
N LEU A 378 8.48 -11.97 5.41
CA LEU A 378 8.03 -12.93 4.40
C LEU A 378 7.07 -12.30 3.40
N TYR A 379 6.10 -11.49 3.88
CA TYR A 379 5.21 -10.73 3.01
C TYR A 379 6.01 -9.88 2.01
N ILE A 380 7.02 -9.13 2.46
CA ILE A 380 7.85 -8.27 1.59
C ILE A 380 8.66 -9.10 0.60
N ILE A 381 9.25 -10.21 1.06
CA ILE A 381 10.05 -11.11 0.23
C ILE A 381 9.21 -11.73 -0.90
N PHE A 382 7.97 -12.11 -0.64
CA PHE A 382 7.08 -12.64 -1.66
C PHE A 382 6.46 -11.55 -2.54
N PHE A 383 6.15 -10.38 -1.96
CA PHE A 383 5.54 -9.27 -2.68
C PHE A 383 6.50 -8.65 -3.70
N SER A 384 7.72 -8.31 -3.28
CA SER A 384 8.63 -7.45 -4.04
C SER A 384 9.02 -8.04 -5.41
N PRO A 385 9.44 -9.32 -5.52
CA PRO A 385 9.84 -9.90 -6.80
C PRO A 385 8.73 -10.06 -7.82
N GLY A 386 7.48 -10.28 -7.39
CA GLY A 386 6.34 -10.49 -8.28
C GLY A 386 5.42 -9.28 -8.33
N MET A 387 4.53 -9.17 -7.35
CA MET A 387 3.48 -8.15 -7.34
C MET A 387 4.00 -6.71 -7.24
N GLY A 388 5.24 -6.52 -6.77
CA GLY A 388 5.94 -5.24 -6.75
C GLY A 388 6.32 -4.75 -8.15
N THR A 389 7.09 -5.53 -8.91
CA THR A 389 7.70 -5.08 -10.18
C THR A 389 6.91 -5.49 -11.42
N VAL A 390 6.27 -6.67 -11.43
CA VAL A 390 5.63 -7.25 -12.62
C VAL A 390 4.53 -6.35 -13.20
N PRO A 391 3.64 -5.71 -12.41
CA PRO A 391 2.64 -4.76 -12.94
C PRO A 391 3.24 -3.66 -13.81
N TRP A 392 4.30 -3.03 -13.33
CA TRP A 392 4.96 -1.93 -14.03
C TRP A 392 5.63 -2.40 -15.33
N VAL A 393 6.32 -3.54 -15.28
CA VAL A 393 6.98 -4.07 -16.46
C VAL A 393 5.98 -4.58 -17.50
N VAL A 394 4.94 -5.31 -17.10
CA VAL A 394 3.87 -5.77 -18.02
C VAL A 394 3.19 -4.58 -18.68
N ASN A 395 2.87 -3.53 -17.92
CA ASN A 395 2.23 -2.33 -18.43
C ASN A 395 3.13 -1.59 -19.44
N SER A 396 4.46 -1.69 -19.33
CA SER A 396 5.40 -1.14 -20.32
C SER A 396 5.52 -1.98 -21.61
N GLU A 397 5.18 -3.27 -21.56
CA GLU A 397 5.37 -4.19 -22.69
C GLU A 397 4.08 -4.54 -23.45
N ILE A 398 2.94 -4.57 -22.76
CA ILE A 398 1.66 -5.06 -23.31
C ILE A 398 1.07 -4.15 -24.39
N TYR A 399 1.38 -2.85 -24.34
CA TYR A 399 0.86 -1.89 -25.30
C TYR A 399 1.72 -1.79 -26.57
N PRO A 400 1.08 -1.65 -27.75
CA PRO A 400 1.79 -1.33 -28.97
C PRO A 400 2.48 0.04 -28.85
N LEU A 401 3.65 0.19 -29.48
CA LEU A 401 4.54 1.37 -29.37
C LEU A 401 3.83 2.73 -29.54
N ARG A 402 2.74 2.78 -30.31
CA ARG A 402 1.99 4.01 -30.60
C ARG A 402 1.09 4.49 -29.45
N PHE A 403 0.63 3.59 -28.60
CA PHE A 403 -0.34 3.88 -27.53
C PHE A 403 0.22 3.61 -26.13
N ARG A 404 1.52 3.35 -26.07
CA ARG A 404 2.18 2.86 -24.86
C ARG A 404 2.29 3.94 -23.78
N GLY A 405 2.54 5.20 -24.16
CA GLY A 405 2.55 6.32 -23.22
C GLY A 405 1.17 6.56 -22.60
N VAL A 406 0.14 6.73 -23.45
CA VAL A 406 -1.24 6.94 -22.98
C VAL A 406 -1.78 5.74 -22.18
N GLY A 407 -1.57 4.51 -22.64
CA GLY A 407 -1.99 3.31 -21.91
C GLY A 407 -1.28 3.16 -20.56
N GLY A 408 0.02 3.45 -20.54
CA GLY A 408 0.83 3.50 -19.32
C GLY A 408 0.29 4.51 -18.32
N GLY A 409 0.01 5.73 -18.78
CA GLY A 409 -0.54 6.81 -17.97
C GLY A 409 -1.92 6.51 -17.40
N ILE A 410 -2.83 5.93 -18.20
CA ILE A 410 -4.16 5.53 -17.71
C ILE A 410 -4.04 4.51 -16.57
N ALA A 411 -3.21 3.49 -16.74
CA ALA A 411 -3.04 2.46 -15.72
C ALA A 411 -2.35 3.00 -14.45
N ALA A 412 -1.36 3.89 -14.60
CA ALA A 412 -0.72 4.56 -13.45
C ALA A 412 -1.69 5.50 -12.72
N THR A 413 -2.51 6.26 -13.46
CA THR A 413 -3.54 7.15 -12.90
C THR A 413 -4.56 6.33 -12.11
N ALA A 414 -5.02 5.20 -12.65
CA ALA A 414 -5.91 4.29 -11.94
C ALA A 414 -5.24 3.74 -10.67
N SER A 415 -3.98 3.30 -10.75
CA SER A 415 -3.22 2.84 -9.59
C SER A 415 -3.21 3.88 -8.47
N LEU A 416 -2.79 5.11 -8.78
CA LEU A 416 -2.66 6.21 -7.80
C LEU A 416 -4.01 6.67 -7.24
N PHE A 417 -5.06 6.65 -8.06
CA PHE A 417 -6.42 6.90 -7.59
C PHE A 417 -6.87 5.84 -6.58
N PHE A 418 -6.59 4.56 -6.85
CA PHE A 418 -6.89 3.49 -5.89
C PHE A 418 -6.02 3.57 -4.64
N VAL A 419 -4.77 4.05 -4.72
CA VAL A 419 -3.97 4.37 -3.51
C VAL A 419 -4.71 5.38 -2.64
N LEU A 420 -5.15 6.50 -3.24
CA LEU A 420 -5.85 7.57 -2.53
C LEU A 420 -7.15 7.09 -1.85
N VAL A 421 -7.87 6.17 -2.48
CA VAL A 421 -9.14 5.64 -1.97
C VAL A 421 -8.95 4.52 -0.95
N CYS A 422 -8.04 3.58 -1.22
CA CYS A 422 -7.90 2.34 -0.45
C CYS A 422 -6.88 2.42 0.68
N VAL A 423 -5.94 3.36 0.65
CA VAL A 423 -4.97 3.56 1.74
C VAL A 423 -5.51 4.68 2.63
N PRO A 424 -6.14 4.36 3.78
CA PRO A 424 -6.49 5.38 4.75
C PRO A 424 -5.19 5.97 5.29
N GLU A 425 -4.82 7.17 4.83
CA GLU A 425 -3.79 8.03 5.42
C GLU A 425 -4.35 8.63 6.72
N THR A 426 -4.63 7.79 7.71
CA THR A 426 -4.96 8.20 9.07
C THR A 426 -3.63 8.41 9.80
N LYS A 427 -3.12 9.64 9.76
CA LYS A 427 -1.94 10.04 10.54
C LYS A 427 -2.22 9.86 12.04
N GLY A 428 -2.04 8.66 12.56
CA GLY A 428 -2.08 8.34 13.99
C GLY A 428 -3.44 8.47 14.68
N LEU A 429 -4.54 8.75 13.96
CA LEU A 429 -5.89 8.71 14.52
C LEU A 429 -6.41 7.26 14.46
N PRO A 430 -6.87 6.68 15.58
CA PRO A 430 -7.50 5.37 15.57
C PRO A 430 -8.71 5.37 14.64
N ILE A 431 -8.97 4.23 14.00
CA ILE A 431 -10.06 4.08 13.02
C ILE A 431 -11.41 4.53 13.60
N GLU A 432 -11.59 4.35 14.91
CA GLU A 432 -12.79 4.73 15.67
C GLU A 432 -12.97 6.24 15.77
N GLU A 433 -11.90 7.02 15.86
CA GLU A 433 -11.98 8.49 15.92
C GLU A 433 -12.18 9.11 14.54
N VAL A 434 -11.70 8.43 13.51
CA VAL A 434 -12.02 8.73 12.11
C VAL A 434 -13.48 8.39 11.82
N GLU A 435 -13.98 7.27 12.33
CA GLU A 435 -15.40 6.90 12.25
C GLU A 435 -16.28 7.92 12.98
N LYS A 436 -15.89 8.35 14.19
CA LYS A 436 -16.57 9.39 14.96
C LYS A 436 -16.51 10.77 14.31
N MET A 437 -15.36 11.15 13.71
CA MET A 437 -15.23 12.40 12.93
C MET A 437 -16.04 12.35 11.63
N LEU A 438 -16.11 11.20 10.97
CA LEU A 438 -16.88 11.00 9.73
C LEU A 438 -18.39 10.92 10.02
N GLU A 439 -18.83 10.37 11.15
CA GLU A 439 -20.21 10.45 11.63
C GLU A 439 -20.61 11.89 11.91
N THR A 440 -19.76 12.64 12.64
CA THR A 440 -20.03 14.03 13.01
C THR A 440 -20.03 14.97 11.79
N ARG A 441 -19.30 14.62 10.72
CA ARG A 441 -19.17 15.43 9.48
C ARG A 441 -19.77 14.78 8.23
N SER A 442 -20.59 13.74 8.40
CA SER A 442 -21.23 13.01 7.30
C SER A 442 -22.06 13.96 6.43
N LEU A 443 -21.48 14.35 5.29
CA LEU A 443 -22.21 14.81 4.12
C LEU A 443 -23.24 13.74 3.76
N HIS A 444 -24.52 14.05 3.96
CA HIS A 444 -25.65 13.26 3.50
C HIS A 444 -25.67 13.13 1.97
N PHE A 445 -24.81 12.31 1.39
CA PHE A 445 -24.96 11.87 0.01
C PHE A 445 -26.13 10.89 -0.05
N LYS A 446 -27.32 11.45 -0.31
CA LYS A 446 -28.62 10.78 -0.55
C LYS A 446 -28.64 9.90 -1.82
N PHE A 447 -27.52 9.36 -2.28
CA PHE A 447 -27.49 8.60 -3.53
C PHE A 447 -28.02 7.16 -3.39
N TRP A 448 -28.19 6.66 -2.17
CA TRP A 448 -28.57 5.26 -1.97
C TRP A 448 -29.50 5.02 -0.78
N LYS A 449 -30.54 5.86 -0.64
CA LYS A 449 -31.73 5.45 0.10
C LYS A 449 -32.44 4.41 -0.76
N LYS A 450 -32.39 3.14 -0.34
CA LYS A 450 -33.22 2.04 -0.84
C LYS A 450 -34.65 2.61 -0.97
N ARG A 451 -35.23 2.61 -2.18
CA ARG A 451 -36.64 3.02 -2.37
C ARG A 451 -37.45 2.23 -1.35
N GLY A 452 -38.04 2.96 -0.41
CA GLY A 452 -38.77 2.39 0.70
C GLY A 452 -39.86 1.46 0.17
N ALA A 453 -40.05 0.36 0.89
CA ALA A 453 -41.24 -0.45 0.81
C ALA A 453 -42.48 0.46 0.83
N SER A 454 -43.38 0.22 -0.12
CA SER A 454 -44.69 0.86 -0.19
C SER A 454 -45.39 0.74 1.16
N MET A 455 -45.64 1.88 1.81
CA MET A 455 -46.68 2.00 2.83
C MET A 455 -47.99 1.56 2.16
N LYS A 456 -48.59 0.47 2.65
CA LYS A 456 -50.04 0.30 2.55
C LYS A 456 -50.63 1.11 3.70
N GLY A 457 -51.36 2.15 3.36
CA GLY A 457 -52.30 2.84 4.24
C GLY A 457 -53.65 2.91 3.54
N GLY A 458 -54.72 2.81 4.33
CA GLY A 458 -56.14 2.90 3.94
C GLY A 458 -56.75 1.51 3.63
N ASP A 459 -57.90 1.10 4.15
CA ASP A 459 -58.99 1.85 4.78
C ASP A 459 -59.93 0.90 5.57
N GLU A 460 -60.74 1.54 6.42
CA GLU A 460 -62.14 1.21 6.77
C GLU A 460 -62.53 0.31 7.97
N VAL A 461 -63.22 1.02 8.89
CA VAL A 461 -64.22 0.67 9.94
C VAL A 461 -63.74 0.10 11.27
#